data_AF-A0A562T6E8-F1
#
_entry.id   AF-A0A562T6E8-F1
#
_cell.length_a   1.000
_cell.length_b   1.000
_cell.length_c   1.000
_cell.angle_alpha   90.00
_cell.angle_beta   90.00
_cell.angle_gamma   90.00
#
_symmetry.space_group_name_H-M   'P 1'
#
loop_
_entity.id
_entity.type
_entity.pdbx_description
1 polymer ?
#
loop_
_entity_poly.entity_id
_entity_poly.type
_entity_poly.pdbx_seq_one_letter_code
_entity_poly.pdbx_strand_id
1 'polypeptide(L)'
;MKKKDKQQEIEAIMRSLDGAGRASAGDFFFTRLQTRLQQKSSSAWERATGWIARPAVAITGLLLILLLNSIIVVRQVEKLADGTDQASLQAFAEEYRLEVPTFYDNTDKTE
;
A
#
# COMPACT_ATOMS: atom_id res chain seq x y z
N MET A 1 -56.85 -63.05 9.15
CA MET A 1 -56.48 -61.95 10.07
C MET A 1 -55.11 -61.33 9.80
N LYS A 2 -54.02 -62.08 9.52
CA LYS A 2 -52.64 -61.54 9.39
C LYS A 2 -52.37 -60.45 8.34
N LYS A 3 -53.17 -60.31 7.28
CA LYS A 3 -52.97 -59.26 6.25
C LYS A 3 -53.42 -57.87 6.72
N LYS A 4 -54.34 -57.81 7.68
CA LYS A 4 -54.91 -56.55 8.19
C LYS A 4 -53.93 -55.84 9.12
N ASP A 5 -53.21 -56.61 9.96
CA ASP A 5 -52.14 -56.09 10.83
C ASP A 5 -51.00 -55.43 10.05
N LYS A 6 -50.53 -56.08 8.98
CA LYS A 6 -49.43 -55.53 8.16
C LYS A 6 -49.78 -54.18 7.53
N GLN A 7 -51.04 -54.00 7.11
CA GLN A 7 -51.47 -52.73 6.53
C GLN A 7 -51.56 -51.61 7.57
N GLN A 8 -51.99 -51.94 8.79
CA GLN A 8 -52.01 -50.97 9.89
C GLN A 8 -50.59 -50.55 10.30
N GLU A 9 -49.63 -51.47 10.27
CA GLU A 9 -48.23 -51.18 10.55
C GLU A 9 -47.61 -50.26 9.48
N ILE A 10 -47.92 -50.51 8.21
CA ILE A 10 -47.49 -49.66 7.08
C ILE A 10 -48.13 -48.27 7.17
N GLU A 11 -49.42 -48.17 7.48
CA GLU A 11 -50.11 -46.90 7.69
C GLU A 11 -49.53 -46.14 8.90
N ALA A 12 -49.15 -46.83 9.97
CA ALA A 12 -48.52 -46.23 11.14
C ALA A 12 -47.13 -45.65 10.80
N ILE A 13 -46.33 -46.36 9.98
CA ILE A 13 -45.02 -45.89 9.52
C ILE A 13 -45.19 -44.67 8.59
N MET A 14 -46.13 -44.73 7.65
CA MET A 14 -46.42 -43.61 6.73
C MET A 14 -46.87 -42.36 7.52
N ARG A 15 -47.73 -42.53 8.52
CA ARG A 15 -48.15 -41.44 9.43
C ARG A 15 -47.02 -40.87 10.27
N SER A 16 -46.01 -41.67 10.61
CA SER A 16 -44.86 -41.17 11.36
C SER A 16 -43.93 -40.27 10.51
N LEU A 17 -43.99 -40.41 9.19
CA LEU A 17 -43.19 -39.63 8.24
C LEU A 17 -43.87 -38.32 7.80
N ASP A 18 -45.19 -38.17 7.95
CA ASP A 18 -45.93 -36.97 7.53
C ASP A 18 -45.47 -35.68 8.25
N GLY A 19 -44.86 -35.79 9.43
CA GLY A 19 -44.30 -34.67 10.19
C GLY A 19 -42.85 -34.31 9.84
N ALA A 20 -42.20 -35.08 8.95
CA ALA A 20 -40.79 -34.88 8.61
C ALA A 20 -40.62 -33.70 7.65
N GLY A 21 -40.62 -32.49 8.21
CA GLY A 21 -40.29 -31.27 7.49
C GLY A 21 -38.79 -31.15 7.22
N ARG A 22 -38.45 -30.37 6.18
CA ARG A 22 -37.06 -30.00 5.90
C ARG A 22 -36.49 -29.25 7.11
N ALA A 23 -35.40 -29.75 7.68
CA ALA A 23 -34.73 -29.07 8.80
C ALA A 23 -34.29 -27.67 8.34
N SER A 24 -34.83 -26.62 8.96
CA SER A 24 -34.34 -25.26 8.77
C SER A 24 -33.06 -25.07 9.58
N ALA A 25 -32.21 -24.14 9.14
CA ALA A 25 -31.10 -23.70 9.98
C ALA A 25 -31.66 -23.23 11.33
N GLY A 26 -31.04 -23.67 12.43
CA GLY A 26 -31.43 -23.23 13.77
C GLY A 26 -31.29 -21.72 13.92
N ASP A 27 -32.06 -21.14 14.84
CA ASP A 27 -32.02 -19.71 15.11
C ASP A 27 -30.58 -19.24 15.35
N PHE A 28 -30.20 -18.11 14.74
CA PHE A 28 -28.87 -17.51 14.81
C PHE A 28 -27.71 -18.31 14.16
N PHE A 29 -27.97 -19.39 13.42
CA PHE A 29 -26.94 -20.11 12.66
C PHE A 29 -26.16 -19.17 11.73
N PHE A 30 -26.89 -18.34 10.98
CA PHE A 30 -26.29 -17.36 10.06
C PHE A 30 -25.43 -16.32 10.77
N THR A 31 -25.88 -15.83 11.92
CA THR A 31 -25.11 -14.86 12.73
C THR A 31 -23.77 -15.47 13.17
N ARG A 32 -23.79 -16.69 13.73
CA ARG A 32 -22.56 -17.36 14.18
C ARG A 32 -21.61 -17.65 13.02
N LEU A 33 -22.15 -18.05 11.87
CA LEU A 33 -21.37 -18.29 10.67
C LEU A 33 -20.71 -16.99 10.19
N GLN A 34 -21.46 -15.90 10.13
CA GLN A 34 -20.97 -14.59 9.71
C GLN A 34 -19.86 -14.08 10.65
N THR A 35 -20.03 -14.21 11.97
CA THR A 35 -19.01 -13.81 12.94
C THR A 35 -17.69 -14.58 12.72
N ARG A 36 -17.75 -15.89 12.47
CA ARG A 36 -16.55 -16.69 12.20
C ARG A 36 -15.88 -16.33 10.88
N LEU A 37 -16.65 -15.97 9.86
CA LEU A 37 -16.11 -15.52 8.58
C LEU A 37 -15.42 -14.15 8.71
N GLN A 38 -16.02 -13.21 9.46
CA GLN A 38 -15.47 -11.87 9.67
C GLN A 38 -14.22 -11.86 10.57
N GLN A 39 -14.18 -12.67 11.63
CA GLN A 39 -12.99 -12.77 12.49
C GLN A 39 -11.73 -13.24 11.75
N LYS A 40 -11.90 -14.06 10.71
CA LYS A 40 -10.77 -14.57 9.92
C LYS A 40 -10.17 -13.52 8.99
N SER A 41 -10.99 -12.61 8.44
CA SER A 41 -10.51 -11.54 7.56
C SER A 41 -9.93 -10.35 8.32
N SER A 42 -10.38 -10.09 9.54
CA SER A 42 -9.90 -8.92 10.30
C SER A 42 -8.60 -9.17 11.07
N SER A 43 -8.26 -10.41 11.43
CA SER A 43 -7.13 -10.71 12.33
C SER A 43 -5.76 -10.14 11.89
N ALA A 44 -5.44 -10.15 10.59
CA ALA A 44 -4.17 -9.61 10.11
C ALA A 44 -4.19 -8.08 9.98
N TRP A 45 -5.31 -7.53 9.50
CA TRP A 45 -5.50 -6.09 9.34
C TRP A 45 -5.60 -5.37 10.69
N GLU A 46 -6.35 -5.93 11.64
CA GLU A 46 -6.49 -5.40 13.01
C GLU A 46 -5.16 -5.36 13.77
N ARG A 47 -4.30 -6.37 13.57
CA ARG A 47 -2.95 -6.38 14.16
C ARG A 47 -2.05 -5.31 13.53
N ALA A 48 -2.15 -5.12 12.22
CA ALA A 48 -1.42 -4.07 11.51
C ALA A 48 -1.91 -2.67 11.90
N THR A 49 -3.23 -2.45 11.97
CA THR A 49 -3.82 -1.18 12.40
C THR A 49 -3.54 -0.90 13.87
N GLY A 50 -3.52 -1.92 14.73
CA GLY A 50 -3.15 -1.77 16.14
C GLY A 50 -1.67 -1.39 16.34
N TRP A 51 -0.77 -1.83 15.45
CA TRP A 51 0.63 -1.40 15.46
C TRP A 51 0.83 0.00 14.88
N ILE A 52 0.17 0.34 13.76
CA ILE A 52 0.22 1.65 13.12
C ILE A 52 -0.46 2.74 13.97
N ALA A 53 -1.51 2.39 14.71
CA ALA A 53 -2.20 3.31 15.62
C ALA A 53 -1.41 3.62 16.90
N ARG A 54 -0.23 3.01 17.11
CA ARG A 54 0.64 3.42 18.20
C ARG A 54 1.26 4.78 17.86
N PRO A 55 1.16 5.78 18.75
CA PRO A 55 1.68 7.13 18.49
C PRO A 55 3.18 7.12 18.15
N ALA A 56 3.95 6.19 18.72
CA ALA A 56 5.37 6.01 18.41
C ALA A 56 5.63 5.64 16.93
N VAL A 57 4.78 4.83 16.30
CA VAL A 57 4.95 4.41 14.89
C VAL A 57 4.60 5.56 13.95
N ALA A 58 3.54 6.30 14.25
CA ALA A 58 3.16 7.51 13.50
C ALA A 58 4.27 8.58 13.56
N ILE A 59 4.83 8.84 14.76
CA ILE A 59 5.94 9.80 14.93
C ILE A 59 7.18 9.33 14.17
N THR A 60 7.53 8.05 14.26
CA THR A 60 8.70 7.50 13.53
C THR A 60 8.52 7.60 12.02
N GLY A 61 7.33 7.27 11.51
CA GLY A 61 7.01 7.41 10.09
C GLY A 61 7.07 8.86 9.62
N LEU A 62 6.53 9.79 10.41
CA LEU A 62 6.58 11.22 10.11
C LEU A 62 8.03 11.75 10.11
N LEU A 63 8.85 11.35 11.08
CA LEU A 63 10.27 11.68 11.12
C LEU A 63 11.04 11.12 9.92
N LEU A 64 10.73 9.89 9.50
CA LEU A 64 11.34 9.27 8.33
C LEU A 64 11.01 10.05 7.05
N ILE A 65 9.74 10.39 6.86
CA ILE A 65 9.30 11.23 5.73
C ILE A 65 10.01 12.59 5.78
N LEU A 66 10.10 13.22 6.94
CA LEU A 66 10.77 14.51 7.11
C LEU A 66 12.27 14.42 6.78
N LEU A 67 12.96 13.39 7.28
CA LEU A 67 14.38 13.17 7.00
C LEU A 67 14.63 12.96 5.50
N LEU A 68 13.81 12.15 4.85
CA LEU A 68 13.97 11.84 3.43
C LEU A 68 13.78 13.11 2.57
N ASN A 69 12.78 13.93 2.90
CA ASN A 69 12.59 15.22 2.25
C ASN A 69 13.73 16.21 2.57
N SER A 70 14.18 16.30 3.82
CA SER A 70 15.30 17.16 4.21
C SER A 70 16.59 16.80 3.47
N ILE A 71 16.90 15.50 3.31
CA ILE A 71 18.08 15.06 2.55
C ILE A 71 17.99 15.51 1.08
N ILE A 72 16.81 15.39 0.46
CA ILE A 72 16.59 15.84 -0.92
C ILE A 72 16.84 17.35 -1.02
N VAL A 73 16.28 18.13 -0.09
CA VAL A 73 16.44 19.59 -0.06
C VAL A 73 17.90 19.99 0.16
N VAL A 74 18.59 19.38 1.13
CA VAL A 74 20.00 19.67 1.40
C VAL A 74 20.86 19.37 0.18
N ARG A 75 20.65 18.24 -0.50
CA ARG A 75 21.38 17.92 -1.74
C ARG A 75 21.09 18.88 -2.89
N GLN A 76 19.87 19.42 -2.97
CA GLN A 76 19.55 20.46 -3.95
C GLN A 76 20.23 21.79 -3.60
N VAL A 77 20.22 22.18 -2.32
CA VAL A 77 20.90 23.39 -1.83
C VAL A 77 22.42 23.28 -1.99
N GLU A 78 23.01 22.12 -1.72
CA GLU A 78 24.44 21.86 -1.99
C GLU A 78 24.74 22.00 -3.48
N LYS A 79 23.91 21.43 -4.38
CA LYS A 79 24.06 21.62 -5.83
C LYS A 79 23.92 23.08 -6.28
N LEU A 80 23.08 23.87 -5.60
CA LEU A 80 22.93 25.30 -5.85
C LEU A 80 24.11 26.11 -5.29
N ALA A 81 24.74 25.65 -4.21
CA ALA A 81 25.88 26.31 -3.57
C ALA A 81 27.23 25.96 -4.24
N ASP A 82 27.38 24.72 -4.71
CA ASP A 82 28.53 24.26 -5.51
C ASP A 82 28.39 24.66 -7.00
N GLY A 83 27.18 25.06 -7.39
CA GLY A 83 26.83 25.55 -8.71
C GLY A 83 27.01 27.06 -8.85
N THR A 84 28.25 27.54 -8.80
CA THR A 84 28.60 28.45 -9.90
C THR A 84 28.45 27.59 -11.14
N ASP A 85 27.68 28.08 -12.10
CA ASP A 85 27.45 27.53 -13.44
C ASP A 85 28.76 27.30 -14.21
N GLN A 86 29.84 26.78 -13.64
CA GLN A 86 31.14 26.74 -14.29
C GLN A 86 31.16 25.69 -15.39
N ALA A 87 30.51 24.53 -15.19
CA ALA A 87 30.35 23.51 -16.22
C ALA A 87 29.33 23.92 -17.30
N SER A 88 28.23 24.58 -16.93
CA SER A 88 27.23 25.13 -17.85
C SER A 88 27.78 26.34 -18.62
N LEU A 89 28.50 27.25 -17.98
CA LEU A 89 29.20 28.39 -18.61
C LEU A 89 30.37 27.92 -19.48
N GLN A 90 31.11 26.87 -19.11
CA GLN A 90 32.12 26.28 -20.00
C GLN A 90 31.50 25.70 -21.25
N ALA A 91 30.42 24.92 -21.11
CA ALA A 91 29.69 24.38 -22.25
C ALA A 91 29.11 25.50 -23.14
N PHE A 92 28.58 26.58 -22.56
CA PHE A 92 28.14 27.76 -23.30
C PHE A 92 29.30 28.48 -24.00
N ALA A 93 30.45 28.68 -23.35
CA ALA A 93 31.60 29.37 -23.92
C ALA A 93 32.24 28.57 -25.08
N GLU A 94 32.27 27.25 -24.96
CA GLU A 94 32.75 26.33 -25.98
C GLU A 94 31.78 26.26 -27.18
N GLU A 95 30.48 26.24 -26.93
CA GLU A 95 29.45 26.24 -27.98
C GLU A 95 29.40 27.56 -28.77
N TYR A 96 29.57 28.71 -28.10
CA TYR A 96 29.65 30.01 -28.77
C TYR A 96 31.05 30.34 -29.30
N ARG A 97 32.02 29.42 -29.16
CA ARG A 97 33.43 29.62 -29.54
C ARG A 97 33.92 31.02 -29.18
N LEU A 98 33.71 31.41 -27.91
CA LEU A 98 34.28 32.64 -27.36
C LEU A 98 35.79 32.44 -27.11
N GLU A 99 36.51 32.02 -28.14
CA GLU A 99 37.93 32.33 -28.25
C GLU A 99 37.95 33.85 -28.43
N VAL A 100 38.37 34.58 -27.40
CA VAL A 100 38.68 36.00 -27.52
C VAL A 100 40.09 36.05 -28.09
N PRO A 101 40.29 36.22 -29.41
CA PRO A 101 41.63 36.48 -29.90
C PRO A 101 42.01 37.87 -29.42
N THR A 102 42.88 37.92 -28.42
CA THR A 102 43.49 39.17 -28.00
C THR A 102 44.46 39.62 -29.08
N PHE A 103 43.95 40.36 -30.07
CA PHE A 103 44.72 40.95 -31.18
C PHE A 103 45.42 42.27 -30.82
N TYR A 104 45.70 42.49 -29.54
CA TYR A 104 46.54 43.61 -29.10
C TYR A 104 47.74 43.10 -28.33
N ASP A 105 48.71 42.57 -29.08
CA ASP A 105 50.12 42.77 -28.75
C ASP A 105 50.75 43.49 -29.96
N ASN A 106 50.30 44.74 -30.15
CA ASN A 106 50.85 45.62 -31.17
C ASN A 106 52.16 46.18 -30.61
N THR A 107 53.26 45.72 -31.18
CA THR A 107 54.39 46.54 -31.63
C THR A 107 54.66 47.81 -30.84
N ASP A 108 55.50 47.71 -29.81
CA ASP A 108 56.58 48.66 -29.52
C ASP A 108 57.42 48.00 -28.41
N LYS A 109 58.66 47.59 -28.62
CA LYS A 109 59.79 48.48 -28.84
C LYS A 109 60.90 47.76 -29.59
N THR A 110 61.16 48.20 -30.80
CA THR A 110 62.53 48.31 -31.29
C THR A 110 63.21 49.45 -30.54
N GLU A 111 64.24 49.15 -29.76
CA GLU A 111 65.51 49.88 -29.65
C GLU A 111 66.53 49.03 -28.87
#